data_AF-A0A6A4HNM6-F1
#
_entry.id   AF-A0A6A4HNM6-F1
#
_cell.length_a   1.000
_cell.length_b   1.000
_cell.length_c   1.000
_cell.angle_alpha   90.00
_cell.angle_beta   90.00
_cell.angle_gamma   90.00
#
_symmetry.space_group_name_H-M   'P 1'
#
loop_
_entity.id
_entity.type
_entity.pdbx_description
1 polymer ?
#
loop_
_entity_poly.entity_id
_entity_poly.type
_entity_poly.pdbx_seq_one_letter_code
_entity_poly.pdbx_strand_id
1 'polypeptide(L)'
;MKNFRNFCSTSIPRTHAALQLRCFANVFMIIYATASTSSPQICMNMPVVEPFLLAQSQRRLNRLFSKDEIRRVKWMWVMGVEGATADMVSFKWLEQICATRTAESTGQHTAFISTSAGRVAIVTGGNTGIGLVTVRELARHGAKVYMFSRSESRATKAIGDIKKEIPDANLEFVKFDLQSLKSANEAAETFLTKETRLHMLINNAGIVCNGTGHVALTLPFLPLLKQTAAEPNSHVRIVNLTSAASQMAYQPIFTSLETLNRPYVSTWIRYGNSKLTNMLITNELQKRLEGTGIYCLSVHPRIISTDLWLGMDQTSPWLSWLGAIRQRVMLTPSQGALTQLYAATSIEIEEKDLKAAYLVPYGKVGCKTSLAKDKDGKLGGAFMELCEKLIANSKKS
;
A
#
# COMPACT_ATOMS: atom_id res chain seq x y z
N MET A 1 -38.22 -12.32 12.33
CA MET A 1 -37.88 -12.76 13.70
C MET A 1 -37.55 -14.25 13.85
N LYS A 2 -38.21 -15.20 13.15
CA LYS A 2 -37.86 -16.64 13.23
C LYS A 2 -36.48 -17.00 12.65
N ASN A 3 -35.99 -16.28 11.64
CA ASN A 3 -34.71 -16.58 10.99
C ASN A 3 -33.45 -16.13 11.76
N PHE A 4 -33.57 -15.24 12.75
CA PHE A 4 -32.41 -14.75 13.53
C PHE A 4 -32.14 -15.59 14.78
N ARG A 5 -33.19 -16.15 15.41
CA ARG A 5 -33.06 -17.08 16.54
C ARG A 5 -32.37 -18.39 16.13
N ASN A 6 -32.65 -18.89 14.93
CA ASN A 6 -32.01 -20.12 14.40
C ASN A 6 -30.53 -19.93 14.02
N PHE A 7 -30.07 -18.68 13.84
CA PHE A 7 -28.69 -18.37 13.47
C PHE A 7 -27.73 -18.45 14.66
N CYS A 8 -28.22 -18.28 15.89
CA CYS A 8 -27.42 -18.37 17.11
C CYS A 8 -27.42 -19.77 17.76
N SER A 9 -28.37 -20.65 17.41
CA SER A 9 -28.50 -21.98 18.01
C SER A 9 -27.89 -23.13 17.19
N THR A 10 -27.38 -22.86 15.99
CA THR A 10 -26.75 -23.88 15.15
C THR A 10 -25.23 -23.82 15.26
N SER A 11 -24.60 -24.99 15.41
CA SER A 11 -23.15 -25.15 15.41
C SER A 11 -22.58 -24.86 14.01
N ILE A 12 -22.38 -23.58 13.68
CA ILE A 12 -21.80 -23.15 12.41
C ILE A 12 -20.32 -23.63 12.33
N PRO A 13 -19.90 -24.27 11.23
CA PRO A 13 -18.51 -24.73 11.04
C PRO A 13 -17.49 -23.59 11.16
N ARG A 14 -16.26 -23.93 11.60
CA ARG A 14 -15.12 -22.98 11.71
C ARG A 14 -14.57 -22.59 10.33
N THR A 15 -15.37 -21.93 9.50
CA THR A 15 -14.89 -21.32 8.25
C THR A 15 -14.61 -19.82 8.45
N HIS A 16 -13.69 -19.27 7.65
CA HIS A 16 -13.24 -17.89 7.73
C HIS A 16 -14.39 -16.85 7.63
N ALA A 17 -15.43 -17.17 6.84
CA ALA A 17 -16.65 -16.36 6.72
C ALA A 17 -17.49 -16.34 8.01
N ALA A 18 -17.55 -17.46 8.74
CA ALA A 18 -18.26 -17.56 10.02
C ALA A 18 -17.54 -16.77 11.13
N LEU A 19 -16.22 -16.66 11.09
CA LEU A 19 -15.45 -15.80 12.00
C LEU A 19 -15.69 -14.31 11.72
N GLN A 20 -15.74 -13.91 10.45
CA GLN A 20 -16.00 -12.52 10.06
C GLN A 20 -17.41 -12.07 10.44
N LEU A 21 -18.44 -12.90 10.19
CA LEU A 21 -19.81 -12.61 10.64
C LEU A 21 -19.92 -12.52 12.17
N ARG A 22 -19.19 -13.37 12.92
CA ARG A 22 -19.17 -13.32 14.39
C ARG A 22 -18.46 -12.08 14.92
N CYS A 23 -17.38 -11.61 14.29
CA CYS A 23 -16.75 -10.34 14.66
C CYS A 23 -17.66 -9.15 14.35
N PHE A 24 -18.34 -9.15 13.20
CA PHE A 24 -19.30 -8.12 12.81
C PHE A 24 -20.48 -8.02 13.78
N ALA A 25 -21.08 -9.16 14.14
CA ALA A 25 -22.15 -9.23 15.14
C ALA A 25 -21.71 -8.69 16.50
N ASN A 26 -20.46 -8.95 16.91
CA ASN A 26 -19.94 -8.47 18.19
C ASN A 26 -19.68 -6.96 18.19
N VAL A 27 -19.19 -6.38 17.09
CA VAL A 27 -19.02 -4.92 16.97
C VAL A 27 -20.37 -4.20 16.91
N PHE A 28 -21.34 -4.77 16.20
CA PHE A 28 -22.71 -4.26 16.15
C PHE A 28 -23.39 -4.27 17.52
N MET A 29 -23.19 -5.31 18.32
CA MET A 29 -23.74 -5.42 19.69
C MET A 29 -23.10 -4.44 20.68
N ILE A 30 -21.84 -4.07 20.48
CA ILE A 30 -21.16 -3.02 21.24
C ILE A 30 -21.81 -1.67 20.93
N ILE A 31 -21.99 -1.36 19.64
CA ILE A 31 -22.65 -0.13 19.18
C ILE A 31 -24.07 -0.04 19.76
N TYR A 32 -24.81 -1.16 19.73
CA TYR A 32 -26.15 -1.29 20.32
C TYR A 32 -26.18 -0.99 21.83
N ALA A 33 -25.28 -1.61 22.61
CA ALA A 33 -25.23 -1.40 24.05
C ALA A 33 -24.81 0.02 24.43
N THR A 34 -23.89 0.64 23.69
CA THR A 34 -23.49 2.04 23.93
C THR A 34 -24.59 3.04 23.59
N ALA A 35 -25.35 2.83 22.51
CA ALA A 35 -26.48 3.71 22.14
C ALA A 35 -27.60 3.68 23.19
N SER A 36 -27.86 2.51 23.80
CA SER A 36 -28.89 2.35 24.84
C SER A 36 -28.60 3.08 26.16
N THR A 37 -27.32 3.36 26.44
CA THR A 37 -26.88 4.01 27.69
C THR A 37 -26.75 5.53 27.62
N SER A 38 -26.67 6.12 26.42
CA SER A 38 -26.38 7.56 26.23
C SER A 38 -27.55 8.38 25.65
N SER A 39 -28.60 7.75 25.13
CA SER A 39 -29.84 8.45 24.71
C SER A 39 -31.05 7.50 24.72
N PRO A 40 -31.83 7.47 25.82
CA PRO A 40 -32.97 6.56 25.97
C PRO A 40 -34.06 6.73 24.90
N GLN A 41 -34.16 7.92 24.28
CA GLN A 41 -35.19 8.23 23.29
C GLN A 41 -34.93 7.61 21.91
N ILE A 42 -33.67 7.31 21.55
CA ILE A 42 -33.33 6.70 20.25
C ILE A 42 -33.62 5.19 20.24
N CYS A 43 -33.74 4.56 21.42
CA CYS A 43 -33.87 3.11 21.57
C CYS A 43 -35.30 2.57 21.74
N MET A 44 -36.35 3.39 21.60
CA MET A 44 -37.72 2.95 21.92
C MET A 44 -38.30 1.85 21.00
N ASN A 45 -37.64 1.50 19.88
CA ASN A 45 -38.16 0.52 18.90
C ASN A 45 -37.19 -0.63 18.55
N MET A 46 -36.21 -0.99 19.39
CA MET A 46 -35.23 -2.04 19.08
C MET A 46 -35.15 -3.17 20.12
N PRO A 47 -34.87 -4.44 19.72
CA PRO A 47 -35.00 -5.62 20.57
C PRO A 47 -33.86 -5.78 21.60
N VAL A 48 -34.21 -6.07 22.85
CA VAL A 48 -33.30 -6.27 23.99
C VAL A 48 -32.32 -7.42 23.74
N VAL A 49 -31.03 -7.13 23.91
CA VAL A 49 -29.93 -8.10 23.80
C VAL A 49 -29.66 -8.75 25.16
N GLU A 50 -29.51 -10.08 25.19
CA GLU A 50 -29.25 -10.81 26.45
C GLU A 50 -27.88 -10.45 27.10
N PRO A 51 -27.83 -10.22 28.43
CA PRO A 51 -26.63 -9.86 29.17
C PRO A 51 -25.45 -10.85 29.03
N PHE A 52 -25.74 -12.13 28.80
CA PHE A 52 -24.74 -13.18 28.66
C PHE A 52 -23.89 -13.02 27.39
N LEU A 53 -24.51 -12.65 26.27
CA LEU A 53 -23.81 -12.40 25.01
C LEU A 53 -22.90 -11.18 25.14
N LEU A 54 -23.38 -10.13 25.82
CA LEU A 54 -22.59 -8.93 26.09
C LEU A 54 -21.31 -9.23 26.89
N ALA A 55 -21.42 -10.09 27.91
CA ALA A 55 -20.29 -10.50 28.74
C ALA A 55 -19.24 -11.33 27.97
N GLN A 56 -19.67 -12.21 27.06
CA GLN A 56 -18.74 -12.97 26.20
C GLN A 56 -18.00 -12.06 25.21
N SER A 57 -18.70 -11.11 24.59
CA SER A 57 -18.11 -10.14 23.67
C SER A 57 -17.10 -9.24 24.39
N GLN A 58 -17.44 -8.76 25.59
CA GLN A 58 -16.54 -7.94 26.41
C GLN A 58 -15.27 -8.69 26.86
N ARG A 59 -15.38 -9.97 27.21
CA ARG A 59 -14.21 -10.80 27.57
C ARG A 59 -13.26 -11.00 26.38
N ARG A 60 -13.79 -11.13 25.15
CA ARG A 60 -12.96 -11.23 23.94
C ARG A 60 -12.33 -9.89 23.54
N LEU A 61 -13.04 -8.78 23.71
CA LEU A 61 -12.46 -7.44 23.55
C LEU A 61 -11.30 -7.22 24.51
N ASN A 62 -11.46 -7.55 25.78
CA ASN A 62 -10.39 -7.41 26.78
C ASN A 62 -9.18 -8.32 26.49
N ARG A 63 -9.32 -9.35 25.63
CA ARG A 63 -8.19 -10.16 25.13
C ARG A 63 -7.51 -9.54 23.90
N LEU A 64 -8.25 -8.77 23.11
CA LEU A 64 -7.76 -8.15 21.88
C LEU A 64 -7.31 -6.70 22.09
N PHE A 65 -7.84 -6.00 23.09
CA PHE A 65 -7.63 -4.58 23.34
C PHE A 65 -7.50 -4.32 24.83
N SER A 66 -6.60 -3.40 25.19
CA SER A 66 -6.45 -2.89 26.55
C SER A 66 -7.66 -2.03 26.96
N LYS A 67 -7.87 -1.87 28.27
CA LYS A 67 -8.97 -1.07 28.83
C LYS A 67 -8.94 0.40 28.35
N ASP A 68 -7.75 0.94 28.07
CA ASP A 68 -7.57 2.32 27.60
C ASP A 68 -7.89 2.48 26.10
N GLU A 69 -7.62 1.46 25.27
CA GLU A 69 -8.04 1.45 23.86
C GLU A 69 -9.57 1.40 23.75
N ILE A 70 -10.22 0.57 24.56
CA ILE A 70 -11.68 0.47 24.62
C ILE A 70 -12.30 1.81 25.04
N ARG A 71 -11.68 2.52 26.01
CA ARG A 71 -12.12 3.86 26.43
C ARG A 71 -11.97 4.92 25.33
N ARG A 72 -10.94 4.82 24.48
CA ARG A 72 -10.68 5.81 23.42
C ARG A 72 -11.52 5.62 22.18
N VAL A 73 -11.85 4.37 21.81
CA VAL A 73 -12.86 4.07 20.77
C VAL A 73 -14.24 4.60 21.19
N LYS A 74 -14.59 4.45 22.48
CA LYS A 74 -15.78 5.08 23.06
C LYS A 74 -15.75 6.62 22.95
N TRP A 75 -14.60 7.24 23.16
CA TRP A 75 -14.43 8.70 23.13
C TRP A 75 -14.50 9.28 21.70
N MET A 76 -13.92 8.60 20.70
CA MET A 76 -13.99 9.02 19.29
C MET A 76 -15.41 8.99 18.71
N TRP A 77 -16.26 8.08 19.20
CA TRP A 77 -17.66 8.01 18.77
C TRP A 77 -18.48 9.17 19.35
N VAL A 78 -18.27 9.52 20.62
CA VAL A 78 -18.97 10.65 21.29
C VAL A 78 -18.67 11.98 20.59
N MET A 79 -17.44 12.19 20.12
CA MET A 79 -17.07 13.41 19.37
C MET A 79 -17.57 13.44 17.91
N GLY A 80 -18.02 12.30 17.37
CA GLY A 80 -18.54 12.21 16.00
C GLY A 80 -20.06 12.41 15.87
N VAL A 81 -20.77 12.66 16.97
CA VAL A 81 -22.23 12.87 16.97
C VAL A 81 -22.61 14.36 16.93
N GLU A 82 -21.65 15.27 17.16
CA GLU A 82 -21.88 16.71 16.99
C GLU A 82 -21.14 17.23 15.74
N GLY A 83 -21.72 16.93 14.57
CA GLY A 83 -21.40 17.62 13.32
C GLY A 83 -20.66 16.79 12.27
N ALA A 84 -21.36 16.59 11.14
CA ALA A 84 -20.88 16.16 9.82
C ALA A 84 -20.62 14.64 9.60
N THR A 85 -21.55 14.03 8.84
CA THR A 85 -21.41 12.85 7.94
C THR A 85 -20.31 11.84 8.29
N ALA A 86 -20.57 11.04 9.31
CA ALA A 86 -19.84 9.81 9.60
C ALA A 86 -20.27 8.67 8.66
N ASP A 87 -20.17 8.85 7.34
CA ASP A 87 -20.52 7.82 6.36
C ASP A 87 -19.31 6.99 5.91
N MET A 88 -19.45 5.66 6.02
CA MET A 88 -18.67 4.57 5.38
C MET A 88 -17.15 4.44 5.62
N VAL A 89 -16.41 5.52 5.85
CA VAL A 89 -14.93 5.49 5.92
C VAL A 89 -14.43 4.89 7.23
N SER A 90 -15.12 5.14 8.34
CA SER A 90 -14.77 4.63 9.68
C SER A 90 -15.03 3.13 9.83
N PHE A 91 -16.12 2.61 9.25
CA PHE A 91 -16.49 1.20 9.33
C PHE A 91 -15.58 0.29 8.50
N LYS A 92 -15.26 0.66 7.26
CA LYS A 92 -14.29 -0.09 6.44
C LYS A 92 -12.90 -0.11 7.08
N TRP A 93 -12.52 0.97 7.74
CA TRP A 93 -11.25 1.08 8.45
C TRP A 93 -11.17 0.12 9.65
N LEU A 94 -12.23 0.01 10.46
CA LEU A 94 -12.32 -0.93 11.59
C LEU A 94 -12.39 -2.41 11.14
N GLU A 95 -13.12 -2.72 10.08
CA GLU A 95 -13.16 -4.06 9.49
C GLU A 95 -11.78 -4.51 9.01
N GLN A 96 -11.04 -3.59 8.38
CA GLN A 96 -9.70 -3.85 7.91
C GLN A 96 -8.75 -4.14 9.08
N ILE A 97 -8.84 -3.40 10.20
CA ILE A 97 -8.06 -3.69 11.42
C ILE A 97 -8.39 -5.09 11.98
N CYS A 98 -9.66 -5.46 12.08
CA CYS A 98 -10.05 -6.76 12.65
C CYS A 98 -9.59 -7.95 11.80
N ALA A 99 -9.69 -7.86 10.47
CA ALA A 99 -9.22 -8.91 9.57
C ALA A 99 -7.69 -9.14 9.64
N THR A 100 -6.94 -8.14 10.12
CA THR A 100 -5.47 -8.17 10.15
C THR A 100 -4.89 -8.91 11.36
N ARG A 101 -5.52 -8.79 12.54
CA ARG A 101 -5.07 -9.51 13.74
C ARG A 101 -5.34 -11.01 13.68
N THR A 102 -6.33 -11.43 12.90
CA THR A 102 -6.56 -12.85 12.59
C THR A 102 -5.44 -13.45 11.73
N ALA A 103 -4.87 -12.69 10.79
CA ALA A 103 -3.76 -13.17 9.95
C ALA A 103 -2.42 -13.25 10.69
N GLU A 104 -2.18 -12.39 11.69
CA GLU A 104 -1.00 -12.46 12.57
C GLU A 104 -0.97 -13.75 13.42
N SER A 105 -2.14 -14.28 13.78
CA SER A 105 -2.23 -15.48 14.61
C SER A 105 -1.93 -16.80 13.86
N THR A 106 -1.80 -16.78 12.53
CA THR A 106 -1.67 -17.99 11.71
C THR A 106 -0.29 -18.22 11.07
N GLY A 107 0.71 -17.35 11.29
CA GLY A 107 2.10 -17.61 10.87
C GLY A 107 2.37 -17.68 9.36
N GLN A 108 1.44 -17.23 8.50
CA GLN A 108 1.52 -17.35 7.03
C GLN A 108 2.49 -16.37 6.34
N HIS A 109 3.38 -15.67 7.06
CA HIS A 109 4.04 -14.46 6.54
C HIS A 109 5.21 -14.69 5.57
N THR A 110 5.87 -15.85 5.58
CA THR A 110 7.05 -16.16 4.73
C THR A 110 6.71 -17.04 3.52
N ALA A 111 5.48 -17.58 3.45
CA ALA A 111 5.07 -18.51 2.40
C ALA A 111 4.82 -17.87 1.01
N PHE A 112 4.89 -16.53 0.92
CA PHE A 112 4.52 -15.78 -0.30
C PHE A 112 5.70 -15.39 -1.20
N ILE A 113 6.94 -15.58 -0.76
CA ILE A 113 8.13 -15.14 -1.51
C ILE A 113 8.76 -16.35 -2.19
N SER A 114 8.64 -16.42 -3.51
CA SER A 114 9.31 -17.45 -4.29
C SER A 114 10.82 -17.22 -4.35
N THR A 115 11.59 -18.27 -4.67
CA THR A 115 13.02 -18.12 -4.92
C THR A 115 13.27 -17.04 -5.97
N SER A 116 14.22 -16.15 -5.69
CA SER A 116 14.61 -15.07 -6.59
C SER A 116 16.07 -15.23 -7.06
N ALA A 117 16.64 -16.41 -6.87
CA ALA A 117 17.98 -16.75 -7.33
C ALA A 117 18.14 -16.49 -8.83
N GLY A 118 19.21 -15.78 -9.21
CA GLY A 118 19.48 -15.41 -10.59
C GLY A 118 18.59 -14.30 -11.15
N ARG A 119 17.66 -13.75 -10.36
CA ARG A 119 16.82 -12.61 -10.77
C ARG A 119 17.46 -11.28 -10.36
N VAL A 120 17.21 -10.27 -11.17
CA VAL A 120 17.71 -8.89 -10.98
C VAL A 120 16.53 -7.99 -10.63
N ALA A 121 16.66 -7.24 -9.53
CA ALA A 121 15.65 -6.32 -9.02
C ALA A 121 16.19 -4.91 -8.85
N ILE A 122 15.34 -3.92 -9.10
CA ILE A 122 15.55 -2.52 -8.72
C ILE A 122 14.53 -2.15 -7.66
N VAL A 123 14.99 -1.56 -6.54
CA VAL A 123 14.11 -1.00 -5.50
C VAL A 123 14.45 0.47 -5.28
N THR A 124 13.53 1.36 -5.67
CA THR A 124 13.68 2.80 -5.39
C THR A 124 13.34 3.11 -3.93
N GLY A 125 14.13 3.97 -3.28
CA GLY A 125 14.00 4.24 -1.85
C GLY A 125 14.33 3.01 -0.99
N GLY A 126 15.23 2.15 -1.48
CA GLY A 126 15.58 0.89 -0.83
C GLY A 126 16.46 1.01 0.43
N ASN A 127 16.85 2.21 0.84
CA ASN A 127 17.76 2.44 1.97
C ASN A 127 17.05 2.69 3.31
N THR A 128 15.72 2.75 3.34
CA THR A 128 14.93 2.96 4.57
C THR A 128 13.54 2.30 4.49
N GLY A 129 12.90 2.12 5.65
CA GLY A 129 11.51 1.71 5.78
C GLY A 129 11.15 0.44 5.00
N ILE A 130 10.05 0.51 4.25
CA ILE A 130 9.49 -0.61 3.48
C ILE A 130 10.46 -1.06 2.38
N GLY A 131 11.11 -0.10 1.73
CA GLY A 131 12.09 -0.36 0.68
C GLY A 131 13.28 -1.16 1.21
N LEU A 132 13.79 -0.82 2.39
CA LEU A 132 14.89 -1.53 3.04
C LEU A 132 14.54 -2.99 3.32
N VAL A 133 13.36 -3.24 3.90
CA VAL A 133 12.93 -4.62 4.15
C VAL A 133 12.76 -5.37 2.83
N THR A 134 12.25 -4.72 1.79
CA THR A 134 12.09 -5.35 0.47
C THR A 134 13.43 -5.73 -0.14
N VAL A 135 14.44 -4.84 -0.09
CA VAL A 135 15.80 -5.16 -0.55
C VAL A 135 16.35 -6.35 0.23
N ARG A 136 16.20 -6.35 1.55
CA ARG A 136 16.68 -7.44 2.42
C ARG A 136 16.03 -8.78 2.09
N GLU A 137 14.70 -8.84 1.98
CA GLU A 137 14.01 -10.10 1.70
C GLU A 137 14.29 -10.61 0.28
N LEU A 138 14.38 -9.73 -0.72
CA LEU A 138 14.79 -10.13 -2.08
C LEU A 138 16.21 -10.70 -2.10
N ALA A 139 17.14 -10.06 -1.41
CA ALA A 139 18.52 -10.54 -1.28
C ALA A 139 18.60 -11.87 -0.51
N ARG A 140 17.81 -12.03 0.57
CA ARG A 140 17.70 -13.29 1.32
C ARG A 140 17.24 -14.46 0.44
N HIS A 141 16.44 -14.17 -0.58
CA HIS A 141 15.98 -15.15 -1.56
C HIS A 141 16.84 -15.21 -2.84
N GLY A 142 18.06 -14.66 -2.80
CA GLY A 142 19.08 -14.84 -3.84
C GLY A 142 18.99 -13.88 -5.03
N ALA A 143 18.15 -12.84 -4.96
CA ALA A 143 18.12 -11.82 -6.00
C ALA A 143 19.38 -10.94 -5.93
N LYS A 144 19.86 -10.51 -7.11
CA LYS A 144 20.72 -9.33 -7.20
C LYS A 144 19.84 -8.10 -7.12
N VAL A 145 20.07 -7.23 -6.14
CA VAL A 145 19.21 -6.07 -5.89
C VAL A 145 20.00 -4.77 -6.01
N TYR A 146 19.53 -3.90 -6.90
CA TYR A 146 19.99 -2.54 -7.03
C TYR A 146 19.15 -1.60 -6.14
N MET A 147 19.80 -1.05 -5.13
CA MET A 147 19.23 -0.08 -4.20
C MET A 147 19.35 1.33 -4.78
N PHE A 148 18.25 1.82 -5.35
CA PHE A 148 18.17 3.16 -5.91
C PHE A 148 17.82 4.15 -4.80
N SER A 149 18.69 5.11 -4.50
CA SER A 149 18.39 6.15 -3.51
C SER A 149 19.22 7.42 -3.68
N ARG A 150 18.84 8.49 -2.97
CA ARG A 150 19.51 9.80 -3.07
C ARG A 150 20.85 9.87 -2.35
N SER A 151 20.95 9.20 -1.21
CA SER A 151 22.07 9.32 -0.28
C SER A 151 22.91 8.06 -0.32
N GLU A 152 24.08 8.16 -0.94
CA GLU A 152 25.07 7.09 -1.01
C GLU A 152 25.47 6.62 0.38
N SER A 153 25.82 7.53 1.30
CA SER A 153 26.23 7.16 2.65
C SER A 153 25.18 6.33 3.41
N ARG A 154 23.89 6.69 3.30
CA ARG A 154 22.79 5.92 3.91
C ARG A 154 22.59 4.57 3.21
N ALA A 155 22.70 4.53 1.88
CA ALA A 155 22.57 3.29 1.12
C ALA A 155 23.72 2.32 1.42
N THR A 156 24.96 2.78 1.42
CA THR A 156 26.14 1.96 1.73
C THR A 156 26.08 1.42 3.15
N LYS A 157 25.63 2.23 4.13
CA LYS A 157 25.36 1.75 5.49
C LYS A 157 24.31 0.63 5.50
N ALA A 158 23.16 0.85 4.85
CA ALA A 158 22.09 -0.13 4.76
C ALA A 158 22.55 -1.44 4.09
N ILE A 159 23.33 -1.35 3.01
CA ILE A 159 23.94 -2.50 2.33
C ILE A 159 24.87 -3.25 3.29
N GLY A 160 25.73 -2.52 4.01
CA GLY A 160 26.63 -3.12 5.00
C GLY A 160 25.89 -3.84 6.12
N ASP A 161 24.80 -3.27 6.62
CA ASP A 161 23.98 -3.89 7.66
C ASP A 161 23.25 -5.14 7.14
N ILE A 162 22.72 -5.12 5.91
CA ILE A 162 22.13 -6.32 5.29
C ILE A 162 23.18 -7.42 5.08
N LYS A 163 24.40 -7.06 4.63
CA LYS A 163 25.49 -8.03 4.41
C LYS A 163 25.99 -8.69 5.70
N LYS A 164 25.83 -8.05 6.87
CA LYS A 164 26.09 -8.69 8.16
C LYS A 164 25.07 -9.79 8.47
N GLU A 165 23.80 -9.58 8.09
CA GLU A 165 22.73 -10.57 8.28
C GLU A 165 22.74 -11.65 7.18
N ILE A 166 23.15 -11.30 5.97
CA ILE A 166 23.11 -12.14 4.77
C ILE A 166 24.46 -11.96 4.03
N PRO A 167 25.50 -12.72 4.41
CA PRO A 167 26.86 -12.54 3.86
C PRO A 167 26.93 -12.58 2.32
N ASP A 168 26.14 -13.44 1.69
CA ASP A 168 26.11 -13.63 0.24
C ASP A 168 25.18 -12.63 -0.50
N ALA A 169 24.65 -11.62 0.19
CA ALA A 169 23.73 -10.66 -0.41
C ALA A 169 24.40 -9.86 -1.56
N ASN A 170 23.87 -10.02 -2.78
CA ASN A 170 24.32 -9.32 -3.96
C ASN A 170 23.58 -7.98 -4.11
N LEU A 171 24.16 -6.93 -3.51
CA LEU A 171 23.56 -5.60 -3.43
C LEU A 171 24.46 -4.55 -4.08
N GLU A 172 23.88 -3.69 -4.91
CA GLU A 172 24.55 -2.54 -5.52
C GLU A 172 23.78 -1.25 -5.25
N PHE A 173 24.49 -0.15 -5.03
CA PHE A 173 23.90 1.19 -4.93
C PHE A 173 23.88 1.88 -6.30
N VAL A 174 22.79 2.57 -6.60
CA VAL A 174 22.70 3.52 -7.73
C VAL A 174 22.07 4.81 -7.21
N LYS A 175 22.73 5.95 -7.51
CA LYS A 175 22.24 7.27 -7.15
C LYS A 175 20.99 7.60 -7.97
N PHE A 176 19.90 7.87 -7.27
CA PHE A 176 18.63 8.23 -7.90
C PHE A 176 17.85 9.24 -7.03
N ASP A 177 17.61 10.42 -7.59
CA ASP A 177 16.70 11.41 -7.04
C ASP A 177 15.40 11.48 -7.84
N LEU A 178 14.31 11.06 -7.19
CA LEU A 178 12.97 11.03 -7.74
C LEU A 178 12.44 12.42 -8.14
N GLN A 179 13.03 13.50 -7.62
CA GLN A 179 12.66 14.88 -7.97
C GLN A 179 13.38 15.39 -9.22
N SER A 180 14.38 14.67 -9.73
CA SER A 180 15.20 15.09 -10.87
C SER A 180 15.06 14.12 -12.04
N LEU A 181 14.46 14.60 -13.14
CA LEU A 181 14.33 13.83 -14.38
C LEU A 181 15.71 13.48 -14.98
N LYS A 182 16.69 14.39 -14.84
CA LYS A 182 18.09 14.13 -15.20
C LYS A 182 18.65 12.96 -14.39
N SER A 183 18.43 12.96 -13.07
CA SER A 183 18.88 11.86 -12.21
C SER A 183 18.22 10.52 -12.57
N ALA A 184 16.96 10.53 -13.03
CA ALA A 184 16.29 9.32 -13.51
C ALA A 184 16.98 8.72 -14.75
N ASN A 185 17.36 9.57 -15.72
CA ASN A 185 18.08 9.13 -16.92
C ASN A 185 19.48 8.59 -16.57
N GLU A 186 20.26 9.34 -15.78
CA GLU A 186 21.61 8.92 -15.35
C GLU A 186 21.59 7.60 -14.56
N ALA A 187 20.60 7.43 -13.69
CA ALA A 187 20.42 6.19 -12.93
C ALA A 187 20.05 5.01 -13.84
N ALA A 188 19.20 5.24 -14.84
CA ALA A 188 18.85 4.22 -15.82
C ALA A 188 20.06 3.81 -16.67
N GLU A 189 20.83 4.77 -17.18
CA GLU A 189 22.07 4.51 -17.94
C GLU A 189 23.10 3.73 -17.10
N THR A 190 23.28 4.12 -15.83
CA THR A 190 24.18 3.41 -14.91
C THR A 190 23.77 1.95 -14.72
N PHE A 191 22.47 1.66 -14.64
CA PHE A 191 22.00 0.28 -14.52
C PHE A 191 22.14 -0.50 -15.84
N LEU A 192 21.76 0.11 -16.96
CA LEU A 192 21.81 -0.52 -18.29
C LEU A 192 23.22 -0.85 -18.75
N THR A 193 24.26 -0.16 -18.25
CA THR A 193 25.67 -0.52 -18.52
C THR A 193 26.15 -1.73 -17.70
N LYS A 194 25.45 -2.08 -16.62
CA LYS A 194 25.85 -3.15 -15.69
C LYS A 194 25.05 -4.44 -15.86
N GLU A 195 23.82 -4.33 -16.37
CA GLU A 195 22.87 -5.43 -16.39
C GLU A 195 22.25 -5.65 -17.77
N THR A 196 22.13 -6.91 -18.14
CA THR A 196 21.46 -7.36 -19.38
C THR A 196 20.07 -7.93 -19.12
N ARG A 197 19.62 -7.96 -17.86
CA ARG A 197 18.29 -8.45 -17.45
C ARG A 197 17.70 -7.59 -16.34
N LEU A 198 16.38 -7.45 -16.35
CA LEU A 198 15.63 -6.84 -15.26
C LEU A 198 14.31 -7.59 -15.06
N HIS A 199 14.12 -8.18 -13.89
CA HIS A 199 12.95 -9.00 -13.58
C HIS A 199 11.94 -8.23 -12.73
N MET A 200 12.42 -7.40 -11.79
CA MET A 200 11.55 -6.72 -10.83
C MET A 200 11.91 -5.23 -10.75
N LEU A 201 11.01 -4.36 -11.20
CA LEU A 201 11.12 -2.92 -11.00
C LEU A 201 10.13 -2.47 -9.91
N ILE A 202 10.64 -2.15 -8.72
CA ILE A 202 9.82 -1.77 -7.57
C ILE A 202 9.94 -0.27 -7.33
N ASN A 203 8.94 0.46 -7.83
CA ASN A 203 8.77 1.90 -7.67
C ASN A 203 8.20 2.22 -6.28
N ASN A 204 9.03 2.03 -5.26
CA ASN A 204 8.71 2.19 -3.84
C ASN A 204 8.91 3.62 -3.29
N ALA A 205 9.87 4.39 -3.82
CA ALA A 205 10.17 5.72 -3.28
C ALA A 205 8.94 6.66 -3.29
N GLY A 206 8.64 7.27 -2.14
CA GLY A 206 7.44 8.09 -1.94
C GLY A 206 7.74 9.51 -1.49
N ILE A 207 7.36 10.48 -2.31
CA ILE A 207 7.20 11.90 -1.95
C ILE A 207 5.84 12.39 -2.48
N VAL A 208 5.38 13.56 -2.05
CA VAL A 208 4.22 14.23 -2.65
C VAL A 208 4.59 14.65 -4.09
N CYS A 209 3.79 14.28 -5.09
CA CYS A 209 4.04 14.44 -6.53
C CYS A 209 5.14 13.52 -7.11
N ASN A 210 5.14 12.23 -6.76
CA ASN A 210 6.21 11.29 -7.16
C ASN A 210 6.06 10.60 -8.53
N GLY A 211 4.91 10.75 -9.21
CA GLY A 211 4.63 9.96 -10.41
C GLY A 211 5.59 10.22 -11.58
N THR A 212 5.98 11.48 -11.82
CA THR A 212 6.80 11.86 -12.99
C THR A 212 8.20 11.25 -12.95
N GLY A 213 8.86 11.26 -11.78
CA GLY A 213 10.20 10.68 -11.64
C GLY A 213 10.23 9.17 -11.81
N HIS A 214 9.21 8.45 -11.32
CA HIS A 214 9.10 7.00 -11.55
C HIS A 214 8.78 6.67 -13.01
N VAL A 215 8.00 7.50 -13.71
CA VAL A 215 7.81 7.36 -15.16
C VAL A 215 9.13 7.54 -15.90
N ALA A 216 9.86 8.61 -15.60
CA ALA A 216 11.15 8.91 -16.20
C ALA A 216 12.18 7.79 -15.99
N LEU A 217 12.15 7.14 -14.82
CA LEU A 217 12.98 5.98 -14.55
C LEU A 217 12.50 4.71 -15.28
N THR A 218 11.19 4.50 -15.38
CA THR A 218 10.62 3.25 -15.92
C THR A 218 10.72 3.16 -17.44
N LEU A 219 10.49 4.27 -18.17
CA LEU A 219 10.45 4.25 -19.63
C LEU A 219 11.75 3.75 -20.29
N PRO A 220 12.96 4.16 -19.85
CA PRO A 220 14.21 3.64 -20.40
C PRO A 220 14.41 2.13 -20.20
N PHE A 221 13.80 1.54 -19.16
CA PHE A 221 13.93 0.11 -18.88
C PHE A 221 12.97 -0.76 -19.71
N LEU A 222 11.97 -0.18 -20.40
CA LEU A 222 10.97 -0.97 -21.13
C LEU A 222 11.57 -1.95 -22.16
N PRO A 223 12.58 -1.57 -22.98
CA PRO A 223 13.22 -2.52 -23.89
C PRO A 223 13.85 -3.71 -23.16
N LEU A 224 14.59 -3.45 -22.07
CA LEU A 224 15.25 -4.49 -21.28
C LEU A 224 14.25 -5.41 -20.56
N LEU A 225 13.17 -4.83 -20.01
CA LEU A 225 12.09 -5.58 -19.39
C LEU A 225 11.40 -6.50 -20.39
N LYS A 226 11.14 -6.02 -21.62
CA LYS A 226 10.57 -6.85 -22.70
C LYS A 226 11.51 -7.95 -23.14
N GLN A 227 12.80 -7.65 -23.28
CA GLN A 227 13.83 -8.65 -23.60
C GLN A 227 13.87 -9.73 -22.51
N THR A 228 13.89 -9.33 -21.24
CA THR A 228 13.89 -10.26 -20.10
C THR A 228 12.62 -11.10 -20.08
N ALA A 229 11.46 -10.51 -20.35
CA ALA A 229 10.16 -11.22 -20.33
C ALA A 229 9.99 -12.21 -21.50
N ALA A 230 10.72 -12.02 -22.60
CA ALA A 230 10.73 -12.95 -23.72
C ALA A 230 11.55 -14.22 -23.46
N GLU A 231 12.37 -14.26 -22.40
CA GLU A 231 13.12 -15.46 -22.03
C GLU A 231 12.19 -16.55 -21.43
N PRO A 232 12.45 -17.85 -21.68
CA PRO A 232 11.67 -18.93 -21.09
C PRO A 232 11.70 -18.90 -19.56
N ASN A 233 10.55 -19.17 -18.92
CA ASN A 233 10.39 -19.18 -17.45
C ASN A 233 10.80 -17.86 -16.78
N SER A 234 10.71 -16.74 -17.52
CA SER A 234 10.98 -15.40 -16.99
C SER A 234 9.71 -14.74 -16.49
N HIS A 235 9.75 -14.29 -15.24
CA HIS A 235 8.64 -13.63 -14.58
C HIS A 235 9.00 -12.17 -14.34
N VAL A 236 8.45 -11.27 -15.15
CA VAL A 236 8.77 -9.84 -15.09
C VAL A 236 7.64 -9.03 -14.48
N ARG A 237 7.98 -8.15 -13.53
CA ARG A 237 7.05 -7.34 -12.74
C ARG A 237 7.47 -5.87 -12.68
N ILE A 238 6.52 -4.97 -12.91
CA ILE A 238 6.63 -3.55 -12.55
C ILE A 238 5.66 -3.28 -11.40
N VAL A 239 6.17 -2.94 -10.22
CA VAL A 239 5.37 -2.74 -9.01
C VAL A 239 5.41 -1.28 -8.57
N ASN A 240 4.27 -0.59 -8.64
CA ASN A 240 4.14 0.82 -8.30
C ASN A 240 3.45 1.01 -6.95
N LEU A 241 4.13 1.63 -5.98
CA LEU A 241 3.53 1.87 -4.67
C LEU A 241 2.56 3.05 -4.69
N THR A 242 1.30 2.76 -4.35
CA THR A 242 0.23 3.73 -4.11
C THR A 242 -0.11 3.82 -2.61
N SER A 243 -1.26 4.40 -2.27
CA SER A 243 -1.76 4.55 -0.90
C SER A 243 -3.29 4.48 -0.90
N ALA A 244 -3.91 4.15 0.23
CA ALA A 244 -5.34 4.37 0.43
C ALA A 244 -5.74 5.84 0.20
N ALA A 245 -4.81 6.78 0.36
CA ALA A 245 -5.03 8.19 0.02
C ALA A 245 -5.41 8.42 -1.44
N SER A 246 -5.10 7.50 -2.38
CA SER A 246 -5.58 7.61 -3.77
C SER A 246 -7.11 7.61 -3.86
N GLN A 247 -7.81 7.08 -2.85
CA GLN A 247 -9.27 7.14 -2.78
C GLN A 247 -9.79 8.54 -2.47
N MET A 248 -8.94 9.43 -1.95
CA MET A 248 -9.24 10.84 -1.70
C MET A 248 -8.89 11.74 -2.89
N ALA A 249 -8.42 11.16 -4.00
CA ALA A 249 -8.10 11.90 -5.20
C ALA A 249 -9.35 12.62 -5.74
N TYR A 250 -9.19 13.89 -6.09
CA TYR A 250 -10.29 14.75 -6.52
C TYR A 250 -9.84 15.66 -7.65
N GLN A 251 -10.66 15.70 -8.71
CA GLN A 251 -10.48 16.52 -9.92
C GLN A 251 -9.02 16.57 -10.43
N PRO A 252 -8.37 15.43 -10.72
CA PRO A 252 -6.99 15.46 -11.23
C PRO A 252 -6.93 16.17 -12.59
N ILE A 253 -5.93 17.03 -12.78
CA ILE A 253 -5.65 17.72 -14.05
C ILE A 253 -4.19 17.47 -14.40
N PHE A 254 -3.93 16.90 -15.57
CA PHE A 254 -2.60 16.50 -16.03
C PHE A 254 -2.23 17.15 -17.37
N THR A 255 -2.38 18.48 -17.47
CA THR A 255 -2.09 19.21 -18.71
C THR A 255 -0.71 19.86 -18.71
N SER A 256 -0.17 20.18 -17.54
CA SER A 256 1.11 20.90 -17.37
C SER A 256 1.74 20.62 -16.01
N LEU A 257 3.01 20.98 -15.85
CA LEU A 257 3.68 20.92 -14.54
C LEU A 257 3.03 21.86 -13.52
N GLU A 258 2.48 22.99 -13.98
CA GLU A 258 1.73 23.94 -13.15
C GLU A 258 0.46 23.30 -12.60
N THR A 259 -0.34 22.62 -13.44
CA THR A 259 -1.57 21.95 -12.99
C THR A 259 -1.28 20.76 -12.07
N LEU A 260 -0.16 20.07 -12.26
CA LEU A 260 0.30 19.02 -11.35
C LEU A 260 0.68 19.59 -9.96
N ASN A 261 1.27 20.79 -9.93
CA ASN A 261 1.72 21.45 -8.71
C ASN A 261 0.75 22.50 -8.17
N ARG A 262 -0.45 22.60 -8.74
CA ARG A 262 -1.45 23.58 -8.31
C ARG A 262 -1.73 23.48 -6.82
N PRO A 263 -2.05 24.59 -6.15
CA PRO A 263 -2.46 24.55 -4.75
C PRO A 263 -3.73 23.73 -4.62
N TYR A 264 -3.75 22.84 -3.64
CA TYR A 264 -4.94 22.09 -3.24
C TYR A 264 -5.40 22.60 -1.89
N VAL A 265 -6.72 22.62 -1.69
CA VAL A 265 -7.34 22.95 -0.40
C VAL A 265 -6.89 22.03 0.74
N SER A 266 -6.38 20.83 0.40
CA SER A 266 -5.91 19.85 1.37
C SER A 266 -4.65 19.14 0.88
N THR A 267 -3.65 19.07 1.76
CA THR A 267 -2.43 18.25 1.58
C THR A 267 -2.78 16.79 1.30
N TRP A 268 -3.88 16.28 1.88
CA TRP A 268 -4.38 14.94 1.63
C TRP A 268 -4.90 14.74 0.22
N ILE A 269 -5.59 15.73 -0.36
CA ILE A 269 -6.05 15.66 -1.76
C ILE A 269 -4.85 15.72 -2.70
N ARG A 270 -3.87 16.59 -2.43
CA ARG A 270 -2.62 16.65 -3.21
C ARG A 270 -1.88 15.31 -3.19
N TYR A 271 -1.70 14.74 -2.00
CA TYR A 271 -1.09 13.42 -1.86
C TYR A 271 -1.92 12.31 -2.51
N GLY A 272 -3.25 12.36 -2.37
CA GLY A 272 -4.18 11.43 -3.01
C GLY A 272 -4.06 11.45 -4.53
N ASN A 273 -4.03 12.64 -5.15
CA ASN A 273 -3.79 12.80 -6.58
C ASN A 273 -2.41 12.27 -6.99
N SER A 274 -1.36 12.51 -6.19
CA SER A 274 -0.03 11.92 -6.43
C SER A 274 -0.01 10.38 -6.30
N LYS A 275 -0.91 9.78 -5.52
CA LYS A 275 -1.00 8.31 -5.39
C LYS A 275 -1.95 7.70 -6.41
N LEU A 276 -2.89 8.48 -6.92
CA LEU A 276 -3.70 8.16 -8.09
C LEU A 276 -2.83 8.02 -9.34
N THR A 277 -1.86 8.91 -9.56
CA THR A 277 -0.97 8.82 -10.74
C THR A 277 -0.22 7.49 -10.82
N ASN A 278 0.17 6.91 -9.68
CA ASN A 278 0.81 5.58 -9.64
C ASN A 278 -0.14 4.44 -10.07
N MET A 279 -1.44 4.59 -9.84
CA MET A 279 -2.44 3.63 -10.34
C MET A 279 -2.70 3.84 -11.83
N LEU A 280 -2.83 5.11 -12.25
CA LEU A 280 -3.04 5.47 -13.66
C LEU A 280 -1.89 5.01 -14.54
N ILE A 281 -0.65 5.23 -14.12
CA ILE A 281 0.52 4.79 -14.86
C ILE A 281 0.64 3.27 -14.91
N THR A 282 0.20 2.57 -13.85
CA THR A 282 0.16 1.11 -13.85
C THR A 282 -0.79 0.60 -14.94
N ASN A 283 -1.97 1.20 -15.07
CA ASN A 283 -2.94 0.83 -16.10
C ASN A 283 -2.39 1.12 -17.51
N GLU A 284 -1.82 2.32 -17.70
CA GLU A 284 -1.30 2.75 -19.00
C GLU A 284 -0.09 1.91 -19.43
N LEU A 285 0.83 1.60 -18.51
CA LEU A 285 1.95 0.70 -18.77
C LEU A 285 1.45 -0.72 -19.10
N GLN A 286 0.47 -1.25 -18.37
CA GLN A 286 -0.09 -2.57 -18.69
C GLN A 286 -0.66 -2.59 -20.12
N LYS A 287 -1.43 -1.57 -20.49
CA LYS A 287 -1.99 -1.43 -21.85
C LYS A 287 -0.91 -1.42 -22.92
N ARG A 288 0.19 -0.68 -22.70
CA ARG A 288 1.33 -0.58 -23.63
C ARG A 288 2.21 -1.84 -23.69
N LEU A 289 2.14 -2.67 -22.66
CA LEU A 289 2.91 -3.90 -22.50
C LEU A 289 2.07 -5.17 -22.70
N GLU A 290 0.84 -5.02 -23.22
CA GLU A 290 -0.01 -6.15 -23.53
C GLU A 290 0.69 -7.11 -24.50
N GLY A 291 0.59 -8.41 -24.24
CA GLY A 291 1.26 -9.46 -25.01
C GLY A 291 2.76 -9.65 -24.72
N THR A 292 3.39 -8.86 -23.85
CA THR A 292 4.83 -8.98 -23.54
C THR A 292 5.16 -9.91 -22.37
N GLY A 293 4.16 -10.49 -21.70
CA GLY A 293 4.34 -11.29 -20.49
C GLY A 293 4.67 -10.48 -19.22
N ILE A 294 4.77 -9.15 -19.31
CA ILE A 294 5.04 -8.26 -18.18
C ILE A 294 3.74 -7.93 -17.43
N TYR A 295 3.80 -8.03 -16.09
CA TYR A 295 2.71 -7.62 -15.21
C TYR A 295 3.05 -6.30 -14.50
N CYS A 296 2.20 -5.30 -14.71
CA CYS A 296 2.23 -4.03 -14.01
C CYS A 296 1.22 -4.06 -12.86
N LEU A 297 1.67 -3.81 -11.64
CA LEU A 297 0.84 -3.89 -10.43
C LEU A 297 0.92 -2.59 -9.64
N SER A 298 -0.20 -2.20 -9.04
CA SER A 298 -0.24 -1.09 -8.09
C SER A 298 -0.47 -1.63 -6.69
N VAL A 299 0.36 -1.23 -5.72
CA VAL A 299 0.37 -1.82 -4.38
C VAL A 299 0.14 -0.76 -3.31
N HIS A 300 -0.81 -1.00 -2.42
CA HIS A 300 -0.94 -0.26 -1.17
C HIS A 300 -0.34 -1.08 -0.01
N PRO A 301 0.76 -0.62 0.61
CA PRO A 301 1.43 -1.38 1.67
C PRO A 301 0.75 -1.26 3.06
N ARG A 302 -0.39 -0.56 3.21
CA ARG A 302 -1.02 -0.11 4.48
C ARG A 302 -0.42 1.19 5.04
N ILE A 303 -1.06 1.74 6.08
CA ILE A 303 -0.57 2.88 6.85
C ILE A 303 0.63 2.41 7.67
N ILE A 304 1.83 2.80 7.26
CA ILE A 304 3.10 2.44 7.88
C ILE A 304 3.76 3.72 8.38
N SER A 305 4.44 3.60 9.52
CA SER A 305 5.16 4.72 10.14
C SER A 305 6.39 4.98 9.29
N THR A 306 6.22 5.79 8.25
CA THR A 306 7.30 6.25 7.39
C THR A 306 7.60 7.71 7.72
N ASP A 307 8.83 8.16 7.45
CA ASP A 307 9.27 9.55 7.67
C ASP A 307 8.40 10.61 6.95
N LEU A 308 7.51 10.18 6.05
CA LEU A 308 6.45 11.00 5.42
C LEU A 308 5.58 11.74 6.45
N TRP A 309 5.37 11.19 7.65
CA TRP A 309 4.57 11.83 8.69
C TRP A 309 5.32 12.96 9.43
N LEU A 310 6.66 12.97 9.39
CA LEU A 310 7.47 13.99 10.08
C LEU A 310 7.25 15.39 9.46
N GLY A 311 7.05 15.47 8.14
CA GLY A 311 6.71 16.74 7.48
C GLY A 311 5.31 17.25 7.82
N MET A 312 4.38 16.36 8.20
CA MET A 312 3.02 16.74 8.62
C MET A 312 2.97 17.19 10.08
N ASP A 313 3.76 16.56 10.96
CA ASP A 313 3.89 16.97 12.37
C ASP A 313 4.51 18.37 12.50
N GLN A 314 5.37 18.79 11.56
CA GLN A 314 5.90 20.16 11.49
C GLN A 314 4.81 21.20 11.17
N THR A 315 3.75 20.84 10.43
CA THR A 315 2.65 21.76 10.08
C THR A 315 1.54 21.85 11.12
N SER A 316 1.51 20.98 12.14
CA SER A 316 0.52 21.04 13.22
C SER A 316 1.05 20.44 14.53
N PRO A 317 1.87 21.20 15.29
CA PRO A 317 2.57 20.73 16.49
C PRO A 317 1.65 20.20 17.61
N TRP A 318 0.40 20.66 17.66
CA TRP A 318 -0.60 20.26 18.65
C TRP A 318 -1.17 18.84 18.41
N LEU A 319 -0.92 18.23 17.25
CA LEU A 319 -1.27 16.83 16.93
C LEU A 319 -0.12 15.84 17.28
N SER A 320 0.99 16.33 17.83
CA SER A 320 2.17 15.54 18.19
C SER A 320 1.90 14.41 19.20
N TRP A 321 0.93 14.57 20.10
CA TRP A 321 0.52 13.53 21.06
C TRP A 321 -0.17 12.32 20.39
N LEU A 322 -0.75 12.49 19.19
CA LEU A 322 -1.19 11.38 18.34
C LEU A 322 0.00 10.61 17.73
N GLY A 323 1.23 11.13 17.83
CA GLY A 323 2.46 10.48 17.37
C GLY A 323 2.76 9.18 18.12
N ALA A 324 2.57 9.16 19.45
CA ALA A 324 2.78 7.98 20.28
C ALA A 324 1.69 6.89 20.07
N ILE A 325 0.48 7.30 19.71
CA ILE A 325 -0.62 6.39 19.35
C ILE A 325 -0.43 5.89 17.91
N ARG A 326 0.04 6.74 16.98
CA ARG A 326 0.41 6.35 15.61
C ARG A 326 1.47 5.26 15.62
N GLN A 327 2.57 5.41 16.35
CA GLN A 327 3.64 4.40 16.38
C GLN A 327 3.19 3.03 16.89
N ARG A 328 2.07 2.95 17.65
CA ARG A 328 1.51 1.69 18.17
C ARG A 328 0.42 1.06 17.29
N VAL A 329 -0.15 1.82 16.35
CA VAL A 329 -1.17 1.35 15.37
C VAL A 329 -0.58 1.14 13.97
N MET A 330 0.56 1.79 13.69
CA MET A 330 1.33 1.63 12.47
C MET A 330 2.01 0.25 12.47
N LEU A 331 1.87 -0.47 11.37
CA LEU A 331 2.56 -1.74 11.20
C LEU A 331 4.08 -1.56 11.11
N THR A 332 4.80 -2.62 11.44
CA THR A 332 6.24 -2.71 11.17
C THR A 332 6.52 -2.61 9.67
N PRO A 333 7.67 -2.03 9.25
CA PRO A 333 8.07 -1.98 7.85
C PRO A 333 8.08 -3.36 7.17
N SER A 334 8.32 -4.44 7.92
CA SER A 334 8.29 -5.82 7.40
C SER A 334 6.90 -6.24 6.95
N GLN A 335 5.86 -5.95 7.73
CA GLN A 335 4.49 -6.23 7.33
C GLN A 335 4.05 -5.39 6.12
N GLY A 336 4.59 -4.18 6.00
CA GLY A 336 4.39 -3.32 4.84
C GLY A 336 5.00 -3.84 3.55
N ALA A 337 6.16 -4.50 3.65
CA ALA A 337 6.86 -5.05 2.51
C ALA A 337 6.16 -6.28 1.92
N LEU A 338 5.32 -6.98 2.70
CA LEU A 338 4.69 -8.23 2.26
C LEU A 338 3.91 -8.10 0.96
N THR A 339 3.10 -7.05 0.80
CA THR A 339 2.26 -6.91 -0.39
C THR A 339 3.09 -6.62 -1.64
N GLN A 340 4.16 -5.82 -1.52
CA GLN A 340 5.02 -5.54 -2.67
C GLN A 340 5.95 -6.71 -3.01
N LEU A 341 6.38 -7.48 -2.00
CA LEU A 341 7.11 -8.73 -2.20
C LEU A 341 6.21 -9.77 -2.89
N TYR A 342 4.96 -9.93 -2.43
CA TYR A 342 3.96 -10.79 -3.10
C TYR A 342 3.75 -10.35 -4.56
N ALA A 343 3.56 -9.04 -4.80
CA ALA A 343 3.40 -8.49 -6.15
C ALA A 343 4.62 -8.73 -7.05
N ALA A 344 5.83 -8.63 -6.49
CA ALA A 344 7.07 -8.75 -7.24
C ALA A 344 7.50 -10.21 -7.48
N THR A 345 7.11 -11.15 -6.63
CA THR A 345 7.72 -12.51 -6.62
C THR A 345 6.71 -13.65 -6.74
N SER A 346 5.42 -13.45 -6.44
CA SER A 346 4.47 -14.55 -6.42
C SER A 346 4.09 -15.00 -7.82
N ILE A 347 4.09 -16.31 -8.05
CA ILE A 347 3.59 -16.93 -9.27
C ILE A 347 2.07 -16.81 -9.39
N GLU A 348 1.37 -16.68 -8.24
CA GLU A 348 -0.08 -16.49 -8.21
C GLU A 348 -0.53 -15.22 -8.97
N ILE A 349 0.37 -14.25 -9.17
CA ILE A 349 0.10 -13.07 -10.01
C ILE A 349 -0.23 -13.48 -11.44
N GLU A 350 0.54 -14.44 -11.99
CA GLU A 350 0.34 -14.97 -13.34
C GLU A 350 -0.82 -15.98 -13.38
N GLU A 351 -0.88 -16.89 -12.41
CA GLU A 351 -1.94 -17.91 -12.35
C GLU A 351 -3.35 -17.29 -12.27
N LYS A 352 -3.46 -16.13 -11.63
CA LYS A 352 -4.72 -15.38 -11.48
C LYS A 352 -4.87 -14.26 -12.52
N ASP A 353 -3.95 -14.15 -13.48
CA ASP A 353 -3.89 -13.10 -14.52
C ASP A 353 -4.15 -11.68 -13.97
N LEU A 354 -3.38 -11.28 -12.94
CA LEU A 354 -3.60 -10.03 -12.20
C LEU A 354 -3.03 -8.78 -12.90
N LYS A 355 -3.14 -8.70 -14.23
CA LYS A 355 -2.70 -7.55 -15.03
C LYS A 355 -3.35 -6.25 -14.55
N ALA A 356 -2.54 -5.20 -14.38
CA ALA A 356 -2.96 -3.91 -13.83
C ALA A 356 -3.68 -3.98 -12.47
N ALA A 357 -3.58 -5.07 -11.70
CA ALA A 357 -4.34 -5.18 -10.45
C ALA A 357 -3.92 -4.12 -9.41
N TYR A 358 -4.87 -3.72 -8.58
CA TYR A 358 -4.60 -2.95 -7.37
C TYR A 358 -4.59 -3.90 -6.18
N LEU A 359 -3.43 -4.09 -5.56
CA LEU A 359 -3.26 -4.99 -4.43
C LEU A 359 -3.25 -4.19 -3.13
N VAL A 360 -4.07 -4.63 -2.20
CA VAL A 360 -4.16 -4.14 -0.82
C VAL A 360 -3.45 -5.13 0.11
N PRO A 361 -3.29 -4.83 1.42
CA PRO A 361 -2.51 -5.66 2.32
C PRO A 361 -2.79 -7.16 2.22
N TYR A 362 -1.71 -7.95 2.27
CA TYR A 362 -1.69 -9.41 2.12
C TYR A 362 -2.07 -9.91 0.72
N GLY A 363 -1.69 -9.16 -0.32
CA GLY A 363 -1.83 -9.60 -1.71
C GLY A 363 -3.26 -9.67 -2.23
N LYS A 364 -4.25 -9.14 -1.49
CA LYS A 364 -5.66 -9.17 -1.90
C LYS A 364 -5.91 -8.15 -3.00
N VAL A 365 -6.74 -8.50 -3.98
CA VAL A 365 -7.19 -7.57 -5.01
C VAL A 365 -8.18 -6.58 -4.38
N GLY A 366 -7.83 -5.29 -4.40
CA GLY A 366 -8.64 -4.19 -3.91
C GLY A 366 -9.48 -3.53 -4.99
N CYS A 367 -10.42 -2.70 -4.56
CA CYS A 367 -11.27 -1.94 -5.46
C CYS A 367 -10.64 -0.58 -5.81
N LYS A 368 -10.46 -0.33 -7.11
CA LYS A 368 -10.10 1.00 -7.63
C LYS A 368 -11.31 1.94 -7.63
N THR A 369 -11.09 3.23 -7.36
CA THR A 369 -12.10 4.28 -7.59
C THR A 369 -12.39 4.44 -9.08
N SER A 370 -13.47 5.15 -9.46
CA SER A 370 -13.77 5.45 -10.87
C SER A 370 -12.59 6.16 -11.57
N LEU A 371 -12.00 7.15 -10.89
CA LEU A 371 -10.80 7.85 -11.37
C LEU A 371 -9.62 6.90 -11.57
N ALA A 372 -9.36 5.98 -10.64
CA ALA A 372 -8.24 5.05 -10.74
C ALA A 372 -8.48 3.89 -11.71
N LYS A 373 -9.74 3.52 -11.95
CA LYS A 373 -10.10 2.56 -13.03
C LYS A 373 -9.82 3.16 -14.39
N ASP A 374 -10.11 4.47 -14.54
CA ASP A 374 -9.89 5.22 -15.78
C ASP A 374 -10.38 4.43 -17.00
N LYS A 375 -11.69 4.11 -17.02
CA LYS A 375 -12.27 3.17 -18.00
C LYS A 375 -11.95 3.54 -19.45
N ASP A 376 -11.90 4.84 -19.76
CA ASP A 376 -11.62 5.36 -21.10
C ASP A 376 -10.12 5.53 -21.37
N GLY A 377 -9.27 5.33 -20.36
CA GLY A 377 -7.81 5.52 -20.44
C GLY A 377 -7.37 6.98 -20.63
N LYS A 378 -8.27 7.96 -20.47
CA LYS A 378 -7.99 9.37 -20.78
C LYS A 378 -7.06 9.99 -19.74
N LEU A 379 -7.26 9.69 -18.45
CA LEU A 379 -6.44 10.27 -17.39
C LEU A 379 -5.02 9.71 -17.39
N GLY A 380 -4.89 8.39 -17.53
CA GLY A 380 -3.61 7.69 -17.65
C GLY A 380 -2.84 8.11 -18.89
N GLY A 381 -3.50 8.17 -20.04
CA GLY A 381 -2.93 8.67 -21.28
C GLY A 381 -2.43 10.10 -21.17
N ALA A 382 -3.26 11.02 -20.66
CA ALA A 382 -2.87 12.43 -20.47
C ALA A 382 -1.68 12.59 -19.51
N PHE A 383 -1.68 11.85 -18.40
CA PHE A 383 -0.56 11.88 -17.45
C PHE A 383 0.74 11.33 -18.05
N MET A 384 0.65 10.23 -18.81
CA MET A 384 1.81 9.64 -19.48
C MET A 384 2.38 10.58 -20.56
N GLU A 385 1.52 11.19 -21.37
CA GLU A 385 1.93 12.17 -22.38
C GLU A 385 2.61 13.39 -21.74
N LEU A 386 2.06 13.90 -20.62
CA LEU A 386 2.71 14.96 -19.85
C LEU A 386 4.11 14.53 -19.38
N CYS A 387 4.24 13.32 -18.84
CA CYS A 387 5.54 12.81 -18.40
C CYS A 387 6.54 12.72 -19.56
N GLU A 388 6.13 12.16 -20.71
CA GLU A 388 6.97 12.05 -21.90
C GLU A 388 7.43 13.43 -22.40
N LYS A 389 6.54 14.43 -22.42
CA LYS A 389 6.89 15.82 -22.75
C LYS A 389 7.92 16.40 -21.79
N LEU A 390 7.73 16.21 -20.48
CA LEU A 390 8.66 16.69 -19.46
C LEU A 390 10.04 16.03 -19.58
N ILE A 391 10.09 14.73 -19.83
CA ILE A 391 11.33 13.97 -20.03
C ILE A 391 12.05 14.45 -21.29
N ALA A 392 11.33 14.60 -22.41
CA ALA A 392 11.90 15.10 -23.66
C ALA A 392 12.49 16.51 -23.52
N ASN A 393 11.82 17.38 -22.78
CA ASN A 393 12.31 18.73 -22.50
C ASN A 393 13.55 18.74 -21.60
N SER A 394 13.62 17.85 -20.60
CA SER A 394 14.79 17.76 -19.70
C SER A 394 16.08 17.30 -20.37
N LYS A 395 16.00 16.71 -21.58
CA LYS A 395 17.18 16.32 -22.37
C LYS A 395 17.74 17.47 -23.22
N LYS A 396 16.97 18.54 -23.41
CA LYS A 396 17.35 19.72 -24.21
C LYS A 396 17.97 20.84 -23.36
N SER A 397 17.70 20.84 -22.05
CA SER A 397 18.25 21.73 -21.03
C SER A 397 19.47 21.12 -20.36
#